data_AF-A0A8R7TX73-F1
#
_entry.id   AF-A0A8R7TX73-F1
#
_cell.length_a   1.000
_cell.length_b   1.000
_cell.length_c   1.000
_cell.angle_alpha   90.00
_cell.angle_beta   90.00
_cell.angle_gamma   90.00
#
_symmetry.space_group_name_H-M   'P 1'
#
loop_
_entity.id
_entity.type
_entity.pdbx_description
1 polymer ?
#
loop_
_entity_poly.entity_id
_entity_poly.type
_entity_poly.pdbx_seq_one_letter_code
_entity_poly.pdbx_strand_id
1 'polypeptide(L)'
;MHEELENFERNKVWQLVKPPFDQSINVIGTKWVFKNKQGEDGQVVRNKARLVAQGYSQIQGFDFDETFAPVARLEAIRLYLLTLLPRVLSYFKWMSKVLF
;
A
#
# COMPACT_ATOMS: atom_id res chain seq x y z
N MET A 1 8.17 15.72 -12.64
CA MET A 1 6.81 15.38 -13.13
C MET A 1 6.88 14.23 -14.10
N HIS A 2 7.55 14.36 -15.26
CA HIS A 2 7.78 13.25 -16.19
C HIS A 2 8.43 12.02 -15.53
N GLU A 3 9.51 12.23 -14.76
CA GLU A 3 10.20 11.15 -14.05
C GLU A 3 9.33 10.42 -13.00
N GLU A 4 8.36 11.11 -12.39
CA GLU A 4 7.41 10.48 -11.46
C GLU A 4 6.35 9.66 -12.20
N LEU A 5 5.86 10.16 -13.34
CA LEU A 5 4.92 9.44 -14.20
C LEU A 5 5.54 8.17 -14.77
N GLU A 6 6.77 8.25 -15.27
CA GLU A 6 7.52 7.08 -15.76
C GLU A 6 7.74 6.05 -14.66
N ASN A 7 8.03 6.47 -13.43
CA ASN A 7 8.13 5.56 -12.29
C ASN A 7 6.81 4.84 -12.01
N PHE A 8 5.67 5.51 -12.16
CA PHE A 8 4.38 4.87 -11.99
C PHE A 8 4.08 3.86 -13.10
N GLU A 9 4.42 4.17 -14.34
CA GLU A 9 4.28 3.24 -15.48
C GLU A 9 5.18 2.01 -15.30
N ARG A 10 6.46 2.22 -14.93
CA ARG A 10 7.41 1.12 -14.66
C ARG A 10 6.92 0.19 -13.56
N ASN A 11 6.41 0.75 -12.47
CA ASN A 11 5.97 -0.03 -11.31
C ASN A 11 4.55 -0.59 -11.46
N LYS A 12 3.81 -0.22 -12.53
CA LYS A 12 2.43 -0.67 -12.80
C LYS A 12 1.51 -0.54 -11.58
N VAL A 13 1.66 0.56 -10.83
CA VAL A 13 0.98 0.76 -9.54
C VAL A 13 -0.51 1.11 -9.67
N TRP A 14 -0.98 1.50 -10.85
CA TRP A 14 -2.39 1.80 -11.10
C TRP A 14 -2.80 1.46 -12.53
N GLN A 15 -4.09 1.22 -12.72
CA GLN A 15 -4.73 1.06 -14.02
C GLN A 15 -5.94 1.98 -14.06
N LEU A 16 -6.06 2.77 -15.14
CA LEU A 16 -7.27 3.55 -15.37
C LEU A 16 -8.39 2.62 -15.84
N VAL A 17 -9.49 2.60 -15.10
CA VAL A 17 -10.67 1.78 -15.41
C VAL A 17 -11.87 2.71 -15.64
N LYS A 18 -12.79 2.30 -16.52
CA LYS A 18 -14.05 3.03 -16.68
C LYS A 18 -14.88 2.93 -15.39
N PRO A 19 -15.62 3.98 -15.02
CA PRO A 19 -16.54 3.89 -13.89
C PRO A 19 -17.56 2.78 -14.17
N PRO A 20 -17.96 2.02 -13.15
CA PRO A 20 -18.97 0.99 -13.32
C PRO A 20 -20.30 1.61 -13.77
N PHE A 21 -21.05 0.89 -14.60
CA PHE A 21 -22.35 1.35 -15.11
C PHE A 21 -23.46 1.32 -14.06
N ASP A 22 -23.22 0.60 -12.95
CA ASP A 22 -24.19 0.48 -11.86
C ASP A 22 -24.23 1.76 -11.02
N GLN A 23 -25.40 2.39 -10.97
CA GLN A 23 -25.66 3.59 -10.19
C GLN A 23 -25.69 3.32 -8.67
N SER A 24 -25.76 2.05 -8.26
CA SER A 24 -25.67 1.67 -6.85
C SER A 24 -24.25 1.81 -6.29
N ILE A 25 -23.23 1.90 -7.17
CA ILE A 25 -21.84 2.04 -6.76
C ILE A 25 -21.50 3.52 -6.60
N ASN A 26 -21.21 3.93 -5.38
CA ASN A 26 -20.78 5.29 -5.07
C ASN A 26 -19.31 5.49 -5.47
N VAL A 27 -19.07 6.15 -6.61
CA VAL A 27 -17.71 6.49 -7.05
C VAL A 27 -17.22 7.71 -6.29
N ILE A 28 -16.19 7.52 -5.45
CA ILE A 28 -15.59 8.61 -4.68
C ILE A 28 -14.87 9.57 -5.64
N GLY A 29 -15.25 10.85 -5.58
CA GLY A 29 -14.57 11.90 -6.34
C GLY A 29 -13.09 12.00 -5.94
N THR A 30 -12.21 12.30 -6.89
CA THR A 30 -10.78 12.48 -6.62
C THR A 30 -10.30 13.85 -7.05
N LYS A 31 -9.31 14.41 -6.34
CA LYS A 31 -8.66 15.68 -6.69
C LYS A 31 -7.14 15.52 -6.70
N TRP A 32 -6.49 16.18 -7.65
CA TRP A 32 -5.04 16.32 -7.65
C TRP A 32 -4.58 17.45 -6.72
N VAL A 33 -3.61 17.13 -5.87
CA VAL A 33 -2.92 18.08 -5.00
C VAL A 33 -1.47 18.18 -5.45
N PHE A 34 -1.07 19.36 -5.89
CA PHE A 34 0.29 19.65 -6.29
C PHE A 34 1.01 20.43 -5.19
N LYS A 35 2.25 20.03 -4.88
CA LYS A 35 3.10 20.72 -3.91
C LYS A 35 4.53 20.75 -4.40
N ASN A 36 5.11 21.94 -4.44
CA ASN A 36 6.54 22.10 -4.70
C ASN A 36 7.30 21.88 -3.38
N LYS A 37 8.30 21.01 -3.42
CA LYS A 37 9.29 20.86 -2.37
C LYS A 37 10.44 21.81 -2.67
N GLN A 38 10.62 22.78 -1.78
CA GLN A 38 11.74 23.70 -1.84
C GLN A 38 12.92 23.13 -1.04
N GLY A 39 14.13 23.41 -1.53
CA GLY A 39 15.39 23.18 -0.82
C GLY A 39 15.61 24.22 0.25
N GLU A 40 16.73 24.09 0.96
CA GLU A 40 17.15 25.02 2.01
C GLU A 40 17.45 26.43 1.46
N ASP A 41 17.82 26.50 0.19
CA ASP A 41 18.03 27.70 -0.61
C ASP A 41 16.74 28.31 -1.18
N GLY A 42 15.58 27.73 -0.86
CA GLY A 42 14.27 28.17 -1.36
C GLY A 42 13.99 27.78 -2.81
N GLN A 43 14.93 27.13 -3.51
CA GLN A 43 14.75 26.68 -4.88
C GLN A 43 13.86 25.44 -4.95
N VAL A 44 13.08 25.31 -6.02
CA VAL A 44 12.19 24.16 -6.20
C VAL A 44 13.02 22.93 -6.59
N VAL A 45 13.26 22.05 -5.63
CA VAL A 45 14.02 20.80 -5.82
C VAL A 45 13.12 19.73 -6.43
N ARG A 46 11.83 19.67 -6.07
CA ARG A 46 10.94 18.62 -6.57
C ARG A 46 9.48 19.04 -6.59
N ASN A 47 8.80 18.80 -7.71
CA ASN A 47 7.35 18.92 -7.81
C ASN A 47 6.70 17.59 -7.42
N LYS A 48 5.83 17.60 -6.40
CA LYS A 48 5.09 16.42 -5.93
C LYS A 48 3.63 16.53 -6.32
N ALA A 49 3.08 15.50 -6.95
CA ALA A 49 1.64 15.36 -7.17
C ALA A 49 1.08 14.25 -6.27
N ARG A 50 -0.16 14.42 -5.78
CA ARG A 50 -0.91 13.38 -5.07
C ARG A 50 -2.34 13.36 -5.58
N LEU A 51 -2.84 12.18 -5.95
CA LEU A 51 -4.27 11.97 -6.14
C LEU A 51 -4.88 11.69 -4.77
N VAL A 52 -5.88 12.48 -4.38
CA VAL A 52 -6.51 12.37 -3.06
C VAL A 52 -8.02 12.18 -3.26
N ALA A 53 -8.60 11.23 -2.53
CA ALA A 53 -10.04 11.03 -2.49
C ALA A 53 -10.72 12.20 -1.76
N GLN A 54 -11.90 12.61 -2.26
CA GLN A 54 -12.75 13.60 -1.62
C GLN A 54 -13.49 12.91 -0.46
N GLY A 55 -13.01 13.12 0.77
CA GLY A 55 -13.52 12.43 1.95
C GLY A 55 -14.95 12.80 2.39
N TYR A 56 -15.59 13.77 1.74
CA TYR A 56 -16.94 14.23 2.12
C TYR A 56 -18.04 13.21 1.82
N SER A 57 -17.75 12.20 1.00
CA SER A 57 -18.69 11.15 0.59
C SER A 57 -18.66 9.91 1.49
N GLN A 58 -17.80 9.88 2.52
CA GLN A 58 -17.64 8.75 3.42
C GLN A 58 -18.73 8.74 4.50
N ILE A 59 -19.36 7.59 4.72
CA ILE A 59 -20.41 7.40 5.73
C ILE A 59 -19.84 6.64 6.94
N GLN A 60 -19.97 7.24 8.14
CA GLN A 60 -19.53 6.63 9.39
C GLN A 60 -20.21 5.27 9.62
N GLY A 61 -19.43 4.23 9.93
CA GLY A 61 -19.92 2.86 10.13
C GLY A 61 -20.06 2.01 8.87
N PHE A 62 -19.87 2.58 7.67
CA PHE A 62 -19.81 1.84 6.41
C PHE A 62 -18.41 1.94 5.78
N ASP A 63 -17.88 3.16 5.63
CA ASP A 63 -16.60 3.41 4.92
C ASP A 63 -15.38 3.59 5.85
N PHE A 64 -15.60 3.83 7.15
CA PHE A 64 -14.52 4.18 8.09
C PHE A 64 -13.84 2.96 8.72
N ASP A 65 -14.57 1.88 8.95
CA ASP A 65 -14.11 0.75 9.77
C ASP A 65 -13.30 -0.30 8.98
N GLU A 66 -13.29 -0.22 7.65
CA GLU A 66 -12.59 -1.17 6.77
C GLU A 66 -11.21 -0.67 6.27
N THR A 67 -10.55 0.24 7.00
CA THR A 67 -9.20 0.70 6.60
C THR A 67 -8.13 -0.29 7.05
N PHE A 68 -8.04 -1.45 6.38
CA PHE A 68 -6.93 -2.38 6.57
C PHE A 68 -5.72 -1.94 5.74
N ALA A 69 -4.97 -0.95 6.23
CA ALA A 69 -3.57 -0.88 5.83
C ALA A 69 -2.87 -2.07 6.51
N PRO A 70 -2.30 -3.04 5.78
CA PRO A 70 -1.55 -4.14 6.38
C PRO A 70 -0.20 -3.60 6.88
N VAL A 71 -0.24 -2.87 7.99
CA VAL A 71 0.97 -2.45 8.67
C VAL A 71 1.44 -3.66 9.46
N ALA A 72 2.40 -4.39 8.87
CA ALA A 72 3.06 -5.50 9.55
C ALA A 72 3.79 -4.94 10.78
N ARG A 73 3.18 -5.15 11.95
CA ARG A 73 3.80 -4.82 13.24
C ARG A 73 5.00 -5.72 13.48
N LEU A 74 6.09 -5.15 13.99
CA LEU A 74 7.32 -5.92 14.28
C LEU A 74 7.03 -7.07 15.26
N GLU A 75 6.08 -6.88 16.17
CA GLU A 75 5.61 -7.89 17.11
C GLU A 75 4.97 -9.08 16.38
N ALA A 76 4.12 -8.80 15.37
CA ALA A 76 3.49 -9.83 14.55
C ALA A 76 4.52 -10.60 13.71
N ILE A 77 5.51 -9.91 13.15
CA ILE A 77 6.62 -10.53 12.41
C ILE A 77 7.45 -11.43 13.33
N ARG A 78 7.79 -10.97 14.54
CA ARG A 78 8.55 -11.75 15.53
C ARG A 78 7.80 -13.00 15.95
N LEU A 79 6.49 -12.89 16.22
CA LEU A 79 5.66 -14.04 16.60
C LEU A 79 5.57 -15.07 15.46
N TYR A 80 5.40 -14.59 14.23
CA TYR A 80 5.38 -15.44 13.04
C TYR A 80 6.71 -16.21 12.87
N LEU A 81 7.86 -15.53 12.99
CA LEU A 81 9.17 -16.20 12.91
C LEU A 81 9.38 -17.19 14.06
N LEU A 82 8.98 -16.83 15.29
CA LEU A 82 9.11 -17.70 16.46
C LEU A 82 8.28 -18.98 16.31
N THR A 83 7.09 -18.92 15.71
CA THR A 83 6.26 -20.12 15.48
C THR A 83 6.77 -21.00 14.34
N LEU A 84 7.46 -20.42 13.35
CA LEU A 84 8.02 -21.15 12.22
C LEU A 84 9.33 -21.88 12.56
N LEU A 85 10.20 -21.28 13.39
CA LEU A 85 11.51 -21.84 13.71
C LEU A 85 11.45 -23.27 14.28
N PRO A 86 10.59 -23.60 15.27
CA PRO A 86 10.47 -24.96 15.80
C PRO A 86 9.99 -25.96 14.73
N ARG A 87 9.13 -25.52 13.81
CA ARG A 87 8.61 -26.33 12.71
C ARG A 87 9.69 -26.64 11.68
N VAL A 88 10.47 -25.64 11.29
CA VAL A 88 11.58 -25.85 10.34
C VAL A 88 12.64 -26.76 10.98
N LEU A 89 13.00 -26.53 12.24
CA LEU A 89 13.95 -27.37 12.97
C LEU A 89 13.45 -28.81 13.15
N SER A 90 12.15 -29.03 13.37
CA SER A 90 11.58 -30.38 13.44
C SER A 90 11.60 -31.09 12.09
N TYR A 91 11.31 -30.40 10.99
CA TYR A 91 11.45 -30.93 9.63
C TYR A 91 12.91 -31.29 9.32
N PHE A 92 13.87 -30.43 9.65
CA PHE A 92 15.29 -30.73 9.45
C PHE A 92 15.76 -31.92 10.29
N LYS A 93 15.35 -32.01 11.56
CA LYS A 93 15.64 -33.18 12.42
C LYS A 93 14.98 -34.46 11.93
N TRP A 94 13.78 -34.38 11.37
CA TRP A 94 13.10 -35.53 10.79
C TRP A 94 13.79 -35.98 9.52
N MET A 95 14.11 -35.06 8.60
CA MET A 95 14.87 -35.37 7.39
C MET A 95 16.25 -35.95 7.70
N SER A 96 16.97 -35.44 8.70
CA SER A 96 18.27 -35.98 9.08
C SER A 96 18.20 -37.39 9.66
N LYS A 97 17.06 -37.81 10.21
CA LYS A 97 16.82 -39.19 10.70
C LYS A 97 16.28 -40.14 9.63
N VAL A 98 15.73 -39.59 8.55
CA VAL A 98 15.14 -40.37 7.44
C VAL A 98 16.17 -40.56 6.32
N LEU A 99 17.11 -39.64 6.15
CA LEU A 99 18.12 -39.66 5.09
C LEU A 99 19.51 -40.14 5.56
N PHE A 100 19.72 -40.34 6.87
CA PHE A 100 20.96 -40.89 7.45
C PHE A 100 20.66 -41.90 8.55
#